data_AF-A0A925MDH8-F1
#
_entry.id   AF-A0A925MDH8-F1
#
_cell.length_a   1.000
_cell.length_b   1.000
_cell.length_c   1.000
_cell.angle_alpha   90.00
_cell.angle_beta   90.00
_cell.angle_gamma   90.00
#
_symmetry.space_group_name_H-M   'P 1'
#
loop_
_entity.id
_entity.type
_entity.pdbx_description
1 polymer ?
#
loop_
_entity_poly.entity_id
_entity_poly.type
_entity_poly.pdbx_seq_one_letter_code
_entity_poly.pdbx_strand_id
1 'polypeptide(L)'
;MKEPDKPELVKAPPGSLQGEPPVITRLVVEIRSDGSRTIARGAVEDVASGQRTAVEAHGDSPLQLAMALARALTQLPRLSARSAIRGLLGKRRDR
;
A
#
# COMPACT_ATOMS: atom_id res chain seq x y z
N MET A 1 0.56 -37.28 15.07
CA MET A 1 0.01 -35.97 14.66
C MET A 1 1.19 -35.03 14.44
N LYS A 2 1.33 -34.42 13.25
CA LYS A 2 2.34 -33.37 13.03
C LYS A 2 1.84 -32.09 13.71
N GLU A 3 2.69 -31.43 14.50
CA GLU A 3 2.38 -30.12 15.07
C GLU A 3 2.06 -29.13 13.95
N PRO A 4 1.05 -28.25 14.14
CA PRO A 4 0.70 -27.26 13.15
C PRO A 4 1.87 -26.28 12.96
N ASP A 5 2.19 -26.03 11.69
CA ASP A 5 3.24 -25.13 11.23
C ASP A 5 3.08 -23.76 11.92
N LYS A 6 3.99 -23.43 12.85
CA LYS A 6 3.91 -22.18 13.60
C LYS A 6 4.25 -21.02 12.65
N PRO A 7 3.46 -19.92 12.65
CA PRO A 7 3.77 -18.79 11.79
C PRO A 7 5.14 -18.21 12.14
N GLU A 8 6.04 -18.19 11.16
CA GLU A 8 7.40 -17.67 11.33
C GLU A 8 7.36 -16.15 11.42
N LEU A 9 7.99 -15.60 12.46
CA LEU A 9 8.10 -14.15 12.64
C LEU A 9 9.13 -13.59 11.65
N VAL A 10 8.65 -12.78 10.70
CA VAL A 10 9.49 -12.14 9.68
C VAL A 10 10.44 -11.13 10.35
N LYS A 11 11.74 -11.45 10.37
CA LYS A 11 12.78 -10.69 11.11
C LYS A 11 13.29 -9.44 10.37
N ALA A 12 13.03 -9.35 9.07
CA ALA A 12 13.43 -8.22 8.25
C ALA A 12 12.31 -7.91 7.25
N PRO A 13 12.09 -6.63 6.89
CA PRO A 13 11.19 -6.32 5.79
C PRO A 13 11.61 -7.12 4.55
N PRO A 14 10.66 -7.46 3.66
CA PRO A 14 11.01 -8.09 2.39
C PRO A 14 12.17 -7.33 1.76
N GLY A 15 13.24 -8.05 1.40
CA GLY A 15 14.38 -7.45 0.71
C GLY A 15 13.92 -6.78 -0.58
N SER A 16 14.83 -6.06 -1.25
CA SER A 16 14.55 -5.58 -2.61
C SER A 16 14.13 -6.75 -3.49
N LEU A 17 12.87 -6.75 -3.93
CA LEU A 17 12.31 -7.78 -4.78
C LEU A 17 13.01 -7.66 -6.15
N GLN A 18 13.94 -8.58 -6.41
CA GLN A 18 14.78 -8.53 -7.61
C GLN A 18 13.89 -8.62 -8.85
N GLY A 19 13.95 -7.60 -9.71
CA GLY A 19 13.16 -7.53 -10.94
C GLY A 19 11.80 -6.82 -10.80
N GLU A 20 11.43 -6.32 -9.63
CA GLU A 20 10.21 -5.52 -9.48
C GLU A 20 10.41 -4.02 -9.79
N PRO A 21 9.35 -3.32 -10.22
CA PRO A 21 9.37 -1.86 -10.33
C PRO A 21 9.70 -1.19 -8.97
N PRO A 22 10.28 0.02 -8.99
CA PRO A 22 10.55 0.76 -7.76
C PRO A 22 9.24 1.07 -7.01
N VAL A 23 9.31 1.06 -5.68
CA VAL A 23 8.19 1.46 -4.83
C VAL A 23 7.94 2.96 -5.00
N ILE A 24 6.82 3.32 -5.59
CA ILE A 24 6.40 4.72 -5.77
C ILE A 24 5.44 5.21 -4.69
N THR A 25 4.75 4.29 -4.00
CA THR A 25 3.80 4.62 -2.93
C THR A 25 3.72 3.49 -1.91
N ARG A 26 3.34 3.80 -0.67
CA ARG A 26 3.13 2.84 0.41
C ARG A 26 1.79 3.09 1.07
N LEU A 27 0.96 2.05 1.22
CA LEU A 27 -0.26 2.07 2.02
C LEU A 27 -0.04 1.22 3.26
N VAL A 28 -0.25 1.80 4.44
CA VAL A 28 -0.23 1.07 5.71
C VAL A 28 -1.52 1.38 6.45
N VAL A 29 -2.29 0.33 6.78
CA VAL A 29 -3.54 0.44 7.51
C VAL A 29 -3.59 -0.58 8.64
N GLU A 30 -4.10 -0.16 9.78
CA GLU A 30 -4.58 -1.04 10.84
C GLU A 30 -6.02 -1.44 10.52
N ILE A 31 -6.34 -2.73 10.61
CA ILE A 31 -7.70 -3.25 10.43
C ILE A 31 -8.19 -3.77 11.79
N ARG A 32 -9.31 -3.24 12.27
CA ARG A 32 -10.00 -3.68 13.49
C ARG A 32 -11.36 -4.25 13.12
N SER A 33 -11.66 -5.45 13.57
CA SER A 33 -12.94 -6.12 13.33
C SER A 33 -13.47 -6.77 14.60
N ASP A 34 -14.76 -6.64 14.85
CA ASP A 34 -15.48 -7.36 15.92
C ASP A 34 -16.44 -8.43 15.36
N GLY A 35 -16.36 -8.70 14.05
CA GLY A 35 -17.25 -9.65 13.35
C GLY A 35 -18.55 -9.03 12.82
N SER A 36 -18.95 -7.86 13.32
CA SER A 36 -20.12 -7.10 12.82
C SER A 36 -19.73 -5.81 12.11
N ARG A 37 -18.61 -5.20 12.52
CA ARG A 37 -18.08 -3.97 11.98
C ARG A 37 -16.59 -4.12 11.75
N THR A 38 -16.12 -3.63 10.61
CA THR A 38 -14.70 -3.57 10.30
C THR A 38 -14.29 -2.16 9.91
N ILE A 39 -13.18 -1.71 10.47
CA ILE A 39 -12.64 -0.37 10.26
C ILE A 39 -11.16 -0.51 9.88
N ALA A 40 -10.75 0.13 8.79
CA ALA A 40 -9.35 0.28 8.41
C ALA A 40 -8.92 1.74 8.58
N ARG A 41 -7.80 1.98 9.27
CA ARG A 41 -7.25 3.33 9.51
C ARG A 41 -5.75 3.35 9.29
N GLY A 42 -5.27 4.35 8.58
CA GLY A 42 -3.84 4.50 8.34
C GLY A 42 -3.52 5.61 7.37
N ALA A 43 -2.54 5.39 6.50
CA ALA A 43 -2.10 6.40 5.57
C ALA A 43 -1.50 5.83 4.29
N VAL A 44 -1.57 6.63 3.22
CA VAL A 44 -0.81 6.45 1.99
C VAL A 44 0.31 7.48 1.95
N GLU A 45 1.50 7.02 1.57
CA GLU A 45 2.70 7.83 1.39
C GLU A 45 3.11 7.80 -0.09
N ASP A 46 3.32 8.96 -0.71
CA ASP A 46 4.04 9.07 -1.98
C ASP A 46 5.53 9.14 -1.69
N VAL A 47 6.25 8.08 -2.08
CA VAL A 47 7.68 7.93 -1.77
C VAL A 47 8.52 8.99 -2.48
N ALA A 48 8.07 9.50 -3.63
CA ALA A 48 8.85 10.49 -4.39
C ALA A 48 8.74 11.89 -3.80
N SER A 49 7.61 12.24 -3.18
CA SER A 49 7.37 13.58 -2.62
C SER A 49 7.39 13.62 -1.09
N GLY A 50 7.39 12.46 -0.42
CA GLY A 50 7.24 12.33 1.03
C GLY A 50 5.84 12.75 1.54
N GLN A 51 4.89 13.01 0.65
CA GLN A 51 3.54 13.43 1.01
C GLN A 51 2.77 12.25 1.62
N ARG A 52 2.10 12.50 2.75
CA ARG A 52 1.32 11.50 3.46
C ARG A 52 -0.13 11.93 3.60
N THR A 53 -1.05 11.08 3.16
CA THR A 53 -2.50 11.31 3.24
C THR A 53 -3.14 10.25 4.11
N ALA A 54 -3.97 10.66 5.07
CA ALA A 54 -4.72 9.73 5.91
C ALA A 54 -5.75 8.95 5.10
N VAL A 55 -5.97 7.68 5.46
CA VAL A 55 -6.98 6.82 4.86
C VAL A 55 -7.82 6.21 5.97
N GLU A 56 -9.14 6.30 5.82
CA GLU A 56 -10.11 5.62 6.66
C GLU A 56 -11.17 4.95 5.77
N ALA A 57 -11.47 3.69 6.07
CA ALA A 57 -12.50 2.92 5.38
C ALA A 57 -13.29 2.09 6.40
N HIS A 58 -14.59 1.91 6.13
CA HIS A 58 -15.51 1.12 6.94
C HIS A 58 -16.18 0.07 6.06
N GLY A 59 -16.52 -1.08 6.64
CA GLY A 59 -17.33 -2.09 6.00
C GLY A 59 -17.81 -3.14 6.99
N ASP A 60 -18.94 -3.76 6.69
CA ASP A 60 -19.55 -4.81 7.53
C ASP A 60 -19.08 -6.22 7.11
N SER A 61 -18.20 -6.29 6.11
CA SER A 61 -17.50 -7.51 5.69
C SER A 61 -16.12 -7.21 5.09
N PRO A 62 -15.22 -8.21 5.01
CA PRO A 62 -13.90 -8.03 4.39
C PRO A 62 -13.96 -7.53 2.94
N LEU A 63 -14.93 -8.01 2.16
CA LEU A 63 -15.10 -7.58 0.76
C LEU A 63 -15.53 -6.12 0.67
N GLN A 64 -16.48 -5.69 1.50
CA GLN A 64 -16.90 -4.27 1.55
C GLN A 64 -15.73 -3.37 1.97
N LEU A 65 -14.93 -3.79 2.95
CA LEU A 65 -13.73 -3.05 3.36
C LEU A 65 -12.74 -2.90 2.19
N ALA A 66 -12.48 -3.98 1.46
CA ALA A 66 -11.59 -3.95 0.29
C ALA A 66 -12.09 -2.97 -0.78
N MET A 67 -13.39 -2.97 -1.06
CA MET A 67 -14.00 -2.00 -1.99
C MET A 67 -13.89 -0.56 -1.48
N ALA A 68 -14.11 -0.34 -0.18
CA ALA A 68 -14.00 0.98 0.44
C ALA A 68 -12.56 1.52 0.39
N LEU A 69 -11.56 0.66 0.65
CA LEU A 69 -10.14 0.99 0.51
C LEU A 69 -9.77 1.31 -0.95
N ALA A 70 -10.22 0.49 -1.90
CA ALA A 70 -10.00 0.76 -3.32
C ALA A 70 -10.59 2.11 -3.75
N ARG A 71 -11.78 2.46 -3.23
CA ARG A 71 -12.40 3.77 -3.46
C ARG A 71 -11.61 4.91 -2.81
N ALA A 72 -11.08 4.72 -1.60
CA ALA A 72 -10.25 5.74 -0.95
C ALA A 72 -8.98 6.02 -1.78
N LEU A 73 -8.37 5.00 -2.38
CA LEU A 73 -7.20 5.15 -3.24
C LEU A 73 -7.48 5.98 -4.51
N THR A 74 -8.66 5.87 -5.11
CA THR A 74 -9.01 6.65 -6.31
C THR A 74 -9.33 8.12 -6.01
N GLN A 75 -9.59 8.44 -4.74
CA GLN A 75 -9.90 9.80 -4.27
C GLN A 75 -8.67 10.56 -3.77
N LEU A 76 -7.51 9.89 -3.67
CA LEU A 76 -6.29 10.56 -3.26
C LEU A 76 -5.92 11.65 -4.27
N PRO A 77 -5.42 12.82 -3.80
CA PRO A 77 -4.80 13.80 -4.68
C PRO A 77 -3.78 13.05 -5.53
N ARG A 78 -3.78 13.26 -6.85
CA ARG A 78 -2.90 12.54 -7.80
C ARG A 78 -1.45 12.59 -7.30
N LEU A 79 -1.04 11.56 -6.56
CA LEU A 79 0.32 11.35 -6.09
C LEU A 79 1.16 11.32 -7.35
N SER A 80 2.04 12.30 -7.46
CA SER A 80 2.32 12.90 -8.75
C SER A 80 2.95 11.92 -9.73
N ALA A 81 2.21 11.56 -10.78
CA ALA A 81 2.69 10.84 -11.96
C ALA A 81 3.89 11.53 -12.67
N ARG A 82 4.26 12.73 -12.22
CA ARG A 82 5.46 13.46 -12.65
C ARG A 82 6.76 12.71 -12.33
N SER A 83 6.81 11.91 -11.28
CA SER A 83 8.03 11.18 -10.90
C SER A 83 8.35 10.03 -11.85
N ALA A 84 7.34 9.30 -12.33
CA ALA A 84 7.52 8.21 -13.29
C ALA A 84 7.95 8.71 -14.69
N ILE A 85 7.44 9.88 -15.11
CA ILE A 85 7.78 10.50 -16.39
C ILE A 85 9.25 10.97 -16.41
N ARG A 86 9.76 11.51 -15.30
CA ARG A 86 11.15 11.99 -15.22
C ARG A 86 12.18 10.85 -15.31
N GLY A 87 11.88 9.68 -14.73
CA GLY A 87 12.72 8.48 -14.84
C GLY A 87 12.80 7.91 -16.26
N LEU A 88 11.70 7.96 -17.02
CA LEU A 88 11.66 7.53 -18.42
C LEU A 88 12.35 8.50 -19.38
N LEU A 89 12.25 9.81 -19.13
CA LEU A 89 12.93 10.84 -19.94
C LEU A 89 14.44 10.93 -19.68
N GLY A 90 14.90 10.67 -18.45
CA GLY A 90 16.34 10.65 -18.14
C GLY A 90 17.10 9.55 -18.90
N LYS A 91 16.46 8.38 -19.09
CA LYS A 91 17.07 7.23 -19.79
C LYS A 91 17.25 7.40 -21.30
N ARG A 92 16.60 8.40 -21.92
CA ARG A 92 16.75 8.71 -23.35
C ARG A 92 17.90 9.67 -23.66
N ARG A 93 18.52 10.28 -22.65
CA ARG A 93 19.60 11.25 -22.82
C ARG A 93 21.01 10.66 -22.67
N ASP A 94 21.09 9.42 -22.16
CA ASP A 94 22.31 8.61 -22.04
C ASP A 94 22.37 7.46 -23.09
N ARG A 95 21.66 7.60 -24.21
CA ARG A 95 21.72 6.65 -25.34
C ARG A 95 22.10 7.36 -26.63
#